data_AF-A0A7C2LRW3-F1
#
_entry.id   AF-A0A7C2LRW3-F1
#
_cell.length_a   1.000
_cell.length_b   1.000
_cell.length_c   1.000
_cell.angle_alpha   90.00
_cell.angle_beta   90.00
_cell.angle_gamma   90.00
#
_symmetry.space_group_name_H-M   'P 1'
#
loop_
_entity.id
_entity.type
_entity.pdbx_description
1 polymer ?
#
loop_
_entity_poly.entity_id
_entity_poly.type
_entity_poly.pdbx_seq_one_letter_code
_entity_poly.pdbx_strand_id
1 'polypeptide(L)'
;MSRIGQKPIKIEEKVDVTINGKEVLVKGPLGEIKIVLPDVIDAKIDDEAEGGRVLVSRKNDTERATALHGTFRSHIANAVEGVKEGFLKKLEIQGVGYRCRLEGNKLVLLIGFT
;
A
#
# COMPACT_ATOMS: atom_id res chain seq x y z
N MET A 1 -20.23 -1.51 8.19
CA MET A 1 -19.00 -1.51 9.03
C MET A 1 -17.90 -2.29 8.34
N SER A 2 -16.79 -1.64 7.99
CA SER A 2 -15.64 -2.33 7.38
C SER A 2 -14.91 -3.15 8.44
N ARG A 3 -15.01 -4.48 8.36
CA ARG A 3 -14.25 -5.42 9.23
C ARG A 3 -12.75 -5.42 8.96
N ILE A 4 -12.31 -4.77 7.88
CA ILE A 4 -10.92 -4.75 7.43
C ILE A 4 -10.08 -3.76 8.25
N GLY A 5 -10.66 -2.63 8.66
CA GLY A 5 -9.93 -1.60 9.42
C GLY A 5 -9.51 -2.04 10.83
N GLN A 6 -10.22 -3.00 11.43
CA GLN A 6 -9.89 -3.54 12.76
C GLN A 6 -8.80 -4.59 12.75
N LYS A 7 -8.42 -5.11 11.57
CA LYS A 7 -7.39 -6.14 11.46
C LYS A 7 -6.02 -5.49 11.63
N PRO A 8 -5.22 -5.90 12.63
CA PRO A 8 -3.85 -5.41 12.78
C PRO A 8 -3.03 -5.75 11.52
N ILE A 9 -2.07 -4.89 11.20
CA ILE A 9 -1.10 -5.12 10.14
C ILE A 9 0.15 -5.63 10.83
N LYS A 10 0.59 -6.85 10.50
CA LYS A 10 1.84 -7.39 11.04
C LYS A 10 3.01 -6.72 10.34
N ILE A 11 4.00 -6.29 11.11
CA ILE A 11 5.28 -5.87 10.54
C ILE A 11 6.08 -7.15 10.31
N GLU A 12 6.55 -7.33 9.10
CA GLU A 12 7.33 -8.51 8.73
C GLU A 12 8.83 -8.23 8.91
N GLU A 13 9.62 -9.28 9.13
CA GLU A 13 11.06 -9.14 9.32
C GLU A 13 11.70 -8.39 8.13
N LYS A 14 12.53 -7.38 8.44
CA LYS A 14 13.22 -6.47 7.49
C LYS A 14 12.37 -5.33 6.91
N VAL A 15 11.19 -5.07 7.47
CA VAL A 15 10.41 -3.85 7.17
C VAL A 15 10.37 -2.96 8.40
N ASP A 16 10.85 -1.72 8.26
CA ASP A 16 10.80 -0.72 9.31
C ASP A 16 9.64 0.24 9.06
N VAL A 17 8.72 0.35 10.01
CA VAL A 17 7.62 1.32 9.96
C VAL A 17 7.89 2.41 10.98
N THR A 18 7.83 3.67 10.54
CA THR A 18 7.95 4.85 11.41
C THR A 18 6.70 5.71 11.27
N ILE A 19 6.19 6.21 12.38
CA ILE A 19 4.99 7.05 12.42
C ILE A 19 5.36 8.41 13.02
N ASN A 20 5.40 9.44 12.18
CA ASN A 20 5.69 10.82 12.56
C ASN A 20 4.39 11.63 12.53
N GLY A 21 3.63 11.55 13.62
CA GLY A 21 2.32 12.20 13.72
C GLY A 21 1.31 11.61 12.74
N LYS A 22 1.11 12.28 11.60
CA LYS A 22 0.23 11.82 10.51
C LYS A 22 0.98 11.16 9.36
N GLU A 23 2.30 11.24 9.33
CA GLU A 23 3.08 10.63 8.26
C GLU A 23 3.54 9.23 8.67
N VAL A 24 3.16 8.23 7.89
CA VAL A 24 3.63 6.85 8.04
C VAL A 24 4.66 6.60 6.96
N LEU A 25 5.87 6.25 7.37
CA LEU A 25 6.98 5.96 6.47
C LEU A 25 7.40 4.51 6.67
N VAL A 26 7.29 3.73 5.59
CA VAL A 26 7.57 2.30 5.55
C VAL A 26 8.83 2.08 4.72
N LYS A 27 9.87 1.52 5.30
CA LYS A 27 11.13 1.18 4.64
C LYS A 27 11.29 -0.33 4.55
N GLY A 28 11.82 -0.80 3.43
CA GLY A 28 12.15 -2.20 3.25
C GLY A 28 13.21 -2.39 2.17
N PRO A 29 13.49 -3.65 1.78
CA PRO A 29 14.56 -3.98 0.84
C PRO A 29 14.37 -3.39 -0.56
N LEU A 30 13.13 -3.17 -1.01
CA LEU A 30 12.82 -2.65 -2.36
C LEU A 30 12.66 -1.12 -2.41
N GLY A 31 12.77 -0.43 -1.28
CA GLY A 31 12.68 1.03 -1.21
C GLY A 31 11.91 1.53 0.00
N GLU A 32 11.44 2.78 -0.09
CA GLU A 32 10.65 3.44 0.95
C GLU A 32 9.35 4.01 0.38
N ILE A 33 8.27 3.93 1.16
CA ILE A 33 6.96 4.47 0.81
C ILE A 33 6.50 5.38 1.93
N LYS A 34 6.11 6.61 1.57
CA LYS A 34 5.54 7.59 2.48
C LYS A 34 4.03 7.72 2.25
N ILE A 35 3.26 7.58 3.32
CA ILE A 35 1.79 7.73 3.33
C ILE A 35 1.43 8.84 4.32
N VAL A 36 0.61 9.80 3.88
CA VAL A 36 0.08 10.85 4.75
C VAL A 36 -1.34 10.50 5.17
N LEU A 37 -1.58 10.39 6.47
CA LEU A 37 -2.87 10.08 7.05
C LEU A 37 -3.75 11.33 7.13
N PRO A 38 -5.06 11.22 6.84
CA PRO A 38 -6.02 12.29 7.08
C PRO A 38 -6.27 12.47 8.57
N ASP A 39 -6.68 13.68 8.94
CA ASP A 39 -6.90 14.11 10.32
C ASP A 39 -7.80 13.21 11.17
N VAL A 40 -8.75 12.53 10.53
CA VAL A 40 -9.75 11.68 11.16
C VAL A 40 -9.24 10.27 11.48
N ILE A 41 -8.02 9.92 11.04
CA ILE A 41 -7.38 8.62 11.26
C ILE A 41 -6.07 8.83 12.01
N ASP A 42 -5.81 7.95 12.97
CA ASP A 42 -4.49 7.81 13.57
C ASP A 42 -3.96 6.40 13.30
N ALA A 43 -2.64 6.26 13.31
CA ALA A 43 -1.96 4.97 13.31
C ALA A 43 -0.99 4.93 14.49
N LYS A 44 -0.90 3.76 15.13
CA LYS A 44 0.04 3.50 16.22
C LYS A 44 0.75 2.18 15.95
N ILE A 45 2.01 2.12 16.36
CA ILE A 45 2.77 0.88 16.41
C ILE A 45 2.52 0.29 17.80
N ASP A 46 2.10 -0.97 17.80
CA ASP A 46 1.95 -1.81 18.97
C ASP A 46 3.19 -2.71 19.05
N ASP A 47 4.15 -2.30 19.87
CA ASP A 47 5.43 -2.96 20.10
C ASP A 47 5.32 -4.11 21.12
N GLU A 48 4.16 -4.29 21.79
CA GLU A 48 3.94 -5.33 22.80
C GLU A 48 3.73 -6.72 22.17
N ALA A 49 3.43 -6.80 20.87
CA ALA A 49 3.34 -8.05 20.15
C ALA A 49 4.70 -8.44 19.55
N GLU A 50 5.22 -9.63 19.88
CA GLU A 50 6.40 -10.22 19.25
C GLU A 50 6.31 -10.10 17.71
N GLY A 51 7.12 -9.21 17.12
CA GLY A 51 7.15 -8.90 15.69
C GLY A 51 6.56 -7.54 15.26
N GLY A 52 6.00 -6.74 16.16
CA GLY A 52 5.48 -5.40 15.87
C GLY A 52 4.19 -5.40 15.04
N ARG A 53 3.19 -4.61 15.43
CA ARG A 53 1.94 -4.48 14.67
C ARG A 53 1.55 -3.03 14.49
N VAL A 54 1.02 -2.68 13.31
CA VAL A 54 0.40 -1.36 13.10
C VAL A 54 -1.09 -1.48 13.32
N LEU A 55 -1.60 -0.70 14.27
CA LEU A 55 -3.01 -0.52 14.55
C LEU A 55 -3.46 0.82 13.98
N VAL A 56 -4.49 0.79 13.13
CA VAL A 56 -5.12 1.99 12.61
C VAL A 56 -6.39 2.25 13.41
N SER A 57 -6.55 3.46 13.95
CA SER A 57 -7.72 3.90 14.69
C SER A 57 -8.37 5.11 14.01
N ARG A 58 -9.65 5.32 14.33
CA ARG A 58 -10.44 6.46 13.86
C ARG A 58 -10.78 7.34 15.05
N LYS A 59 -10.80 8.67 14.85
CA LYS A 59 -11.15 9.62 15.92
C LYS A 59 -12.65 9.70 16.16
N ASN A 60 -13.43 9.67 15.07
CA ASN A 60 -14.87 9.86 15.10
C ASN A 60 -15.59 8.75 14.32
N ASP A 61 -16.84 8.46 14.66
CA ASP A 61 -17.70 7.48 13.99
C ASP A 61 -18.52 8.06 12.81
N THR A 62 -17.98 9.09 12.15
CA THR A 62 -18.60 9.61 10.93
C THR A 62 -18.50 8.59 9.79
N GLU A 63 -19.42 8.68 8.82
CA GLU A 63 -19.40 7.83 7.63
C GLU A 63 -18.06 7.94 6.88
N ARG A 64 -17.54 9.17 6.76
CA ARG A 64 -16.25 9.46 6.15
C ARG A 64 -15.09 8.79 6.90
N ALA A 65 -15.07 8.88 8.22
CA ALA A 65 -14.02 8.24 9.02
C ALA A 65 -14.05 6.71 8.92
N THR A 66 -15.25 6.12 8.87
CA THR A 66 -15.41 4.66 8.72
C THR A 66 -14.96 4.17 7.34
N ALA A 67 -15.24 4.93 6.28
CA ALA A 67 -14.77 4.62 4.92
C ALA A 67 -13.24 4.70 4.82
N LEU A 68 -12.66 5.80 5.32
CA LEU A 68 -11.22 6.03 5.24
C LEU A 68 -10.44 5.05 6.12
N HIS A 69 -10.99 4.61 7.25
CA HIS A 69 -10.31 3.68 8.17
C HIS A 69 -9.87 2.39 7.46
N GLY A 70 -10.77 1.78 6.68
CA GLY A 70 -10.44 0.60 5.88
C GLY A 70 -9.43 0.90 4.77
N THR A 71 -9.59 2.04 4.09
CA THR A 71 -8.72 2.46 2.98
C THR A 71 -7.28 2.67 3.43
N PHE A 72 -7.05 3.42 4.50
CA PHE A 72 -5.69 3.70 5.00
C PHE A 72 -5.03 2.49 5.64
N ARG A 73 -5.81 1.62 6.30
CA ARG A 73 -5.31 0.31 6.73
C ARG A 73 -4.81 -0.49 5.52
N SER A 74 -5.56 -0.55 4.43
CA SER A 74 -5.12 -1.24 3.21
C SER A 74 -3.91 -0.56 2.56
N HIS A 75 -3.82 0.77 2.54
CA HIS A 75 -2.65 1.46 2.02
C HIS A 75 -1.37 1.14 2.79
N ILE A 76 -1.43 1.13 4.13
CA ILE A 76 -0.27 0.77 4.95
C ILE A 76 0.10 -0.71 4.74
N ALA A 77 -0.90 -1.61 4.70
CA ALA A 77 -0.65 -3.02 4.46
C ALA A 77 0.01 -3.26 3.08
N ASN A 78 -0.50 -2.61 2.03
CA ASN A 78 0.06 -2.68 0.68
C ASN A 78 1.46 -2.07 0.62
N ALA A 79 1.76 -1.03 1.42
CA ALA A 79 3.10 -0.47 1.48
C ALA A 79 4.09 -1.45 2.12
N VAL A 80 3.70 -2.13 3.22
CA VAL A 80 4.52 -3.16 3.87
C VAL A 80 4.80 -4.33 2.92
N GLU A 81 3.77 -4.84 2.25
CA GLU A 81 3.93 -5.90 1.23
C GLU A 81 4.77 -5.42 0.04
N GLY A 82 4.53 -4.19 -0.42
CA GLY A 82 5.19 -3.59 -1.57
C GLY A 82 6.69 -3.34 -1.39
N VAL A 83 7.14 -2.90 -0.21
CA VAL A 83 8.59 -2.71 0.05
C VAL A 83 9.34 -4.03 0.21
N LYS A 84 8.62 -5.15 0.43
CA LYS A 84 9.19 -6.49 0.60
C LYS A 84 9.19 -7.28 -0.70
N GLU A 85 8.02 -7.47 -1.31
CA GLU A 85 7.83 -8.36 -2.46
C GLU A 85 7.70 -7.59 -3.79
N GLY A 86 7.31 -6.32 -3.72
CA GLY A 86 6.99 -5.51 -4.89
C GLY A 86 5.63 -5.87 -5.48
N PHE A 87 5.27 -5.23 -6.59
CA PHE A 87 4.02 -5.49 -7.29
C PHE A 87 4.28 -5.85 -8.75
N LEU A 88 3.60 -6.90 -9.23
CA LEU A 88 3.64 -7.32 -10.62
C LEU A 88 2.22 -7.48 -11.16
N LYS A 89 1.93 -6.84 -12.29
CA LYS A 89 0.71 -7.09 -13.08
C LYS A 89 1.09 -7.72 -14.41
N LYS A 90 0.53 -8.89 -14.69
CA LYS A 90 0.66 -9.56 -15.99
C LYS A 90 -0.41 -9.01 -16.92
N LEU A 91 0.00 -8.53 -18.09
CA LEU A 91 -0.90 -8.00 -19.12
C LEU A 91 -0.75 -8.86 -20.36
N GLU A 92 -1.88 -9.20 -20.98
CA GLU A 92 -1.95 -9.95 -22.23
C GLU A 92 -2.54 -9.07 -23.33
N ILE A 93 -1.98 -9.15 -24.54
CA ILE A 93 -2.44 -8.39 -25.69
C ILE A 93 -3.01 -9.38 -26.72
N GLN A 94 -4.26 -9.16 -27.13
CA GLN A 94 -4.96 -10.00 -28.10
C GLN A 94 -5.39 -9.17 -29.31
N GLY A 95 -5.00 -9.60 -30.51
CA GLY A 95 -5.35 -8.95 -31.77
C GLY A 95 -4.41 -9.35 -32.91
N VAL A 96 -4.95 -9.48 -34.13
CA VAL A 96 -4.14 -9.81 -35.31
C VAL A 96 -3.24 -8.61 -35.64
N GLY A 97 -1.93 -8.82 -35.59
CA GLY A 97 -0.94 -7.77 -35.83
C GLY A 97 -0.59 -6.90 -34.60
N TYR A 98 -1.21 -7.15 -33.45
CA TYR A 98 -0.84 -6.45 -32.21
C TYR A 98 0.49 -7.00 -31.70
N ARG A 99 1.43 -6.09 -31.39
CA ARG A 99 2.75 -6.46 -30.88
C ARG A 99 3.25 -5.44 -29.89
N CYS A 100 3.98 -5.90 -28.88
CA CYS A 100 4.72 -5.06 -27.96
C CYS A 100 6.21 -5.28 -28.14
N ARG A 101 7.00 -4.20 -28.06
CA ARG A 101 8.46 -4.25 -28.02
C ARG A 101 8.96 -3.37 -26.89
N LEU A 102 10.08 -3.77 -26.29
CA LEU A 102 10.78 -3.01 -25.28
C LEU A 102 11.96 -2.29 -25.95
N GLU A 103 11.98 -0.96 -25.88
CA GLU A 103 13.05 -0.10 -26.42
C GLU A 103 13.70 0.66 -25.25
N GLY A 104 14.76 0.08 -24.69
CA GLY A 104 15.37 0.57 -23.45
C GLY A 104 14.35 0.53 -22.30
N ASN A 105 14.00 1.69 -21.75
CA ASN A 105 12.98 1.81 -20.68
C ASN A 105 11.56 2.13 -21.21
N LYS A 106 11.36 2.15 -22.54
CA LYS A 106 10.05 2.45 -23.16
C LYS A 106 9.39 1.16 -23.63
N LEU A 107 8.12 0.98 -23.25
CA LEU A 107 7.26 -0.07 -23.80
C LEU A 107 6.53 0.49 -25.03
N VAL A 108 6.90 0.01 -26.21
CA VAL A 108 6.27 0.39 -27.49
C VAL A 108 5.15 -0.60 -27.79
N LEU A 109 3.92 -0.09 -27.87
CA LEU A 109 2.71 -0.86 -28.16
C LEU A 109 2.23 -0.54 -29.57
N LEU A 110 2.22 -1.53 -30.44
CA LEU A 110 1.68 -1.42 -31.80
C LEU A 110 0.34 -2.14 -31.84
N ILE A 111 -0.71 -1.35 -31.68
CA ILE A 111 -2.11 -1.80 -31.55
C ILE A 111 -3.02 -1.21 -32.64
N GLY A 112 -2.46 -0.85 -33.79
CA GLY A 112 -3.23 -0.43 -34.98
C GLY A 112 -3.58 1.06 -35.08
N PHE A 113 -3.04 1.92 -34.21
CA PHE A 113 -3.14 3.38 -34.36
C PHE A 113 -2.07 3.91 -35.32
N THR A 114 -2.42 4.93 -36.12
CA THR A 114 -1.55 5.63 -37.08
C THR A 114 -1.14 6.99 -36.55
#